data_AF-A0A552CK66-F1
#
_entry.id   AF-A0A552CK66-F1
#
_cell.length_a   1.000
_cell.length_b   1.000
_cell.length_c   1.000
_cell.angle_alpha   90.00
_cell.angle_beta   90.00
_cell.angle_gamma   90.00
#
_symmetry.space_group_name_H-M   'P 1'
#
loop_
_entity.id
_entity.type
_entity.pdbx_description
1 polymer ?
#
loop_
_entity_poly.entity_id
_entity_poly.type
_entity_poly.pdbx_seq_one_letter_code
_entity_poly.pdbx_strand_id
1 'polypeptide(L)' 'ERRTTNGMVEGINNKLKLIKRRAYGFRNFRNFWVRSMLS' A
#
# COMPACT_ATOMS: atom_id res chain seq x y z
N GLU A 1 -23.21 13.03 -11.24
CA GLU A 1 -22.75 12.37 -10.01
C GLU A 1 -21.65 11.37 -10.35
N ARG A 2 -20.37 11.73 -10.18
CA ARG A 2 -19.28 10.77 -10.39
C ARG A 2 -19.35 9.79 -9.22
N ARG A 3 -20.02 8.65 -9.43
CA ARG A 3 -19.84 7.46 -8.60
C ARG A 3 -18.40 6.99 -8.83
N THR A 4 -17.46 7.64 -8.15
CA THR A 4 -16.11 7.13 -7.97
C THR A 4 -16.32 5.79 -7.29
N THR A 5 -16.32 4.72 -8.07
CA THR A 5 -16.71 3.39 -7.65
C THR A 5 -15.95 3.07 -6.36
N ASN A 6 -16.68 2.97 -5.24
CA ASN A 6 -16.08 2.68 -3.94
C ASN A 6 -15.15 1.47 -4.02
N GLY A 7 -15.43 0.49 -4.89
CA GLY A 7 -14.55 -0.65 -5.14
C GLY A 7 -13.11 -0.30 -5.55
N MET A 8 -12.89 0.76 -6.32
CA MET A 8 -11.52 1.19 -6.70
C MET A 8 -10.80 1.83 -5.51
N VAL A 9 -11.50 2.65 -4.73
CA VAL A 9 -10.99 3.28 -3.51
C VAL A 9 -10.76 2.23 -2.41
N GLU A 10 -11.64 1.24 -2.29
CA GLU A 10 -11.51 0.10 -1.37
C GLU A 10 -10.33 -0.79 -1.74
N GLY A 11 -10.11 -1.04 -3.03
CA GLY A 11 -8.92 -1.74 -3.54
C GLY A 11 -7.62 -1.01 -3.17
N ILE A 12 -7.59 0.32 -3.34
CA ILE A 12 -6.45 1.15 -2.92
C ILE A 12 -6.26 1.10 -1.40
N ASN A 13 -7.34 1.24 -0.62
CA ASN A 13 -7.27 1.19 0.84
C ASN A 13 -6.78 -0.16 1.36
N ASN A 14 -7.17 -1.28 0.74
CA ASN A 14 -6.68 -2.60 1.11
C ASN A 14 -5.18 -2.75 0.82
N LYS A 15 -4.71 -2.29 -0.35
CA LYS A 15 -3.27 -2.31 -0.67
C LYS A 15 -2.46 -1.43 0.29
N LEU A 16 -2.92 -0.22 0.59
CA LEU A 16 -2.26 0.68 1.55
C LEU A 16 -2.25 0.09 2.96
N LYS A 17 -3.33 -0.58 3.40
CA LYS A 17 -3.38 -1.24 4.71
C LYS A 17 -2.37 -2.40 4.78
N LEU A 18 -2.19 -3.15 3.69
CA LEU A 18 -1.22 -4.24 3.61
C LEU A 18 0.23 -3.73 3.60
N ILE A 19 0.50 -2.64 2.88
CA ILE A 19 1.79 -1.94 2.89
C ILE A 19 2.11 -1.44 4.29
N LYS A 20 1.16 -0.75 4.94
CA LYS A 20 1.32 -0.25 6.32
C LYS A 20 1.62 -1.39 7.30
N ARG A 21 0.89 -2.52 7.23
CA ARG A 21 1.15 -3.71 8.07
C ARG A 21 2.54 -4.31 7.85
N ARG A 22 2.97 -4.44 6.59
CA ARG A 22 4.33 -4.92 6.28
C ARG A 22 5.40 -3.90 6.69
N ALA A 23 5.07 -2.60 6.70
CA ALA A 23 5.95 -1.53 7.12
C ALA A 23 6.09 -1.39 8.65
N TYR A 24 5.14 -1.89 9.45
CA TYR A 24 5.27 -2.01 10.92
C TYR A 24 6.38 -3.01 11.26
N GLY A 25 7.62 -2.54 11.27
CA GLY A 25 8.83 -3.33 11.47
C GLY A 25 10.02 -2.80 10.67
N PHE A 26 9.76 -2.10 9.55
CA PHE A 26 10.77 -1.39 8.79
C PHE A 26 10.88 0.04 9.29
N ARG A 27 11.78 0.27 10.25
CA ARG A 27 12.21 1.62 10.66
C ARG A 27 12.86 2.41 9.52
N ASN A 28 13.26 1.73 8.44
CA ASN A 28 13.86 2.29 7.23
C ASN A 28 13.00 2.04 5.99
N PHE A 29 12.24 3.05 5.58
CA PHE A 29 11.42 3.07 4.36
C PHE A 29 12.20 2.72 3.09
N ARG A 30 13.50 3.04 3.08
CA ARG A 30 14.43 2.72 1.98
C ARG A 30 14.57 1.22 1.72
N ASN A 31 14.59 0.40 2.77
CA ASN A 31 14.72 -1.07 2.62
C ASN A 31 13.43 -1.72 2.13
N PHE A 32 12.28 -1.13 2.48
CA PHE A 32 10.98 -1.52 1.93
C PHE A 32 10.91 -1.21 0.42
N TRP A 33 11.34 -0.03 -0.01
CA TRP A 33 11.36 0.38 -1.42
C TRP A 33 12.24 -0.53 -2.29
N VAL A 34 13.46 -0.82 -1.83
CA VAL A 34 14.38 -1.72 -2.55
C VAL A 34 13.76 -3.11 -2.73
N ARG A 35 13.14 -3.68 -1.70
CA ARG A 35 12.47 -4.99 -1.80
C ARG A 35 11.18 -4.97 -2.65
N SER A 36 10.46 -3.86 -2.67
CA SER A 36 9.23 -3.72 -3.46
C SER A 36 9.51 -3.43 -4.95
N MET A 37 10.70 -2.95 -5.30
CA MET A 37 11.11 -2.64 -6.67
C MET A 37 11.93 -3.78 -7.33
N LEU A 38 12.47 -4.69 -6.52
CA LEU A 38 13.19 -5.90 -6.97
C LEU A 38 12.30 -7.12 -7.21
N SER A 39 11.00 -7.02 -6.93
CA SER A 39 10.00 -8.06 -7.18
C SER A 39 9.07 -7.66 -8.31
#